data_AF-A0A6C0I6Z2-F1
#
_entry.id   AF-A0A6C0I6Z2-F1
#
_cell.length_a   1.000
_cell.length_b   1.000
_cell.length_c   1.000
_cell.angle_alpha   90.00
_cell.angle_beta   90.00
_cell.angle_gamma   90.00
#
_symmetry.space_group_name_H-M   'P 1'
#
loop_
_entity.id
_entity.type
_entity.pdbx_description
1 polymer ?
#
loop_
_entity_poly.entity_id
_entity_poly.type
_entity_poly.pdbx_seq_one_letter_code
_entity_poly.pdbx_strand_id
1 'polypeptide(L)'
;MQFNNYSSSNYNQYQYNPSLYNTSNANYNNYNKINHNYIMKQDIYDSIVKYYGDIVMTKLNSKSTSDGSTYGLYYCRVGCMLCIDNRYILVIVRENTNNGVEIPVGTQIYLSNLQWISFQTRSIDDFETVNPHDIKMKQQNVTNNRNTIIDMEMKLSEELNDRIRYDCSEHYPVTVDIMKKKAKEKNIYDMMDGYEKEYYTPTCSLQTLLESYQCVLTLNV
;
A
#
# COMPACT_ATOMS: atom_id res chain seq x y z
N MET A 1 -17.23 46.74 -17.71
CA MET A 1 -17.58 45.46 -18.35
C MET A 1 -16.92 45.42 -19.71
N GLN A 2 -15.79 44.72 -19.83
CA GLN A 2 -15.15 44.36 -21.09
C GLN A 2 -14.63 42.93 -20.92
N PHE A 3 -15.08 42.04 -21.80
CA PHE A 3 -14.67 40.65 -21.87
C PHE A 3 -13.34 40.57 -22.63
N ASN A 4 -12.34 39.93 -22.03
CA ASN A 4 -11.18 39.44 -22.77
C ASN A 4 -11.21 37.92 -22.78
N ASN A 5 -11.43 37.37 -23.97
CA ASN A 5 -11.15 36.01 -24.35
C ASN A 5 -9.62 35.81 -24.37
N TYR A 6 -9.13 34.75 -23.72
CA TYR A 6 -7.87 34.14 -24.11
C TYR A 6 -8.08 32.64 -24.33
N SER A 7 -7.73 32.27 -25.54
CA SER A 7 -7.82 30.96 -26.18
C SER A 7 -6.59 30.10 -25.91
N SER A 8 -6.85 28.79 -25.94
CA SER A 8 -6.00 27.68 -26.42
C SER A 8 -4.62 27.42 -25.78
N SER A 9 -4.61 26.37 -24.96
CA SER A 9 -3.87 25.11 -25.17
C SER A 9 -2.46 25.18 -25.78
N ASN A 10 -1.44 24.93 -24.95
CA ASN A 10 -0.16 24.36 -25.38
C ASN A 10 0.25 23.26 -24.38
N TYR A 11 -0.28 22.05 -24.59
CA TYR A 11 0.33 20.84 -24.04
C TYR A 11 1.47 20.46 -24.98
N ASN A 12 2.71 20.68 -24.55
CA ASN A 12 3.87 20.14 -25.22
C ASN A 12 3.81 18.60 -25.14
N GLN A 13 3.47 17.97 -26.27
CA GLN A 13 3.71 16.56 -26.49
C GLN A 13 5.22 16.36 -26.67
N TYR A 14 5.85 15.67 -25.72
CA TYR A 14 7.21 15.16 -25.92
C TYR A 14 7.15 14.04 -26.96
N GLN A 15 7.55 14.34 -28.20
CA GLN A 15 7.85 13.32 -29.21
C GLN A 15 9.15 12.62 -28.83
N TYR A 16 9.06 11.31 -28.59
CA TYR A 16 10.19 10.42 -28.37
C TYR A 16 10.85 10.09 -29.71
N ASN A 17 12.16 10.32 -29.82
CA ASN A 17 12.94 10.10 -31.03
C ASN A 17 13.91 8.92 -30.80
N PRO A 18 13.64 7.70 -31.33
CA PRO A 18 14.43 6.52 -31.03
C PRO A 18 15.52 6.33 -32.09
N SER A 19 16.55 7.15 -32.06
CA SER A 19 17.76 6.87 -32.83
C SER A 19 18.97 7.51 -32.20
N LEU A 20 19.64 6.73 -31.35
CA LEU A 20 21.08 6.69 -31.10
C LEU A 20 21.26 6.00 -29.76
N TYR A 21 21.98 4.88 -29.75
CA TYR A 21 22.98 4.46 -28.77
C TYR A 21 23.11 2.93 -28.82
N ASN A 22 24.00 2.48 -29.70
CA ASN A 22 24.72 1.24 -29.51
C ASN A 22 25.54 1.39 -28.22
N THR A 23 25.01 0.86 -27.11
CA THR A 23 25.81 0.56 -25.92
C THR A 23 25.55 -0.88 -25.50
N SER A 24 26.62 -1.52 -25.03
CA SER A 24 26.76 -2.91 -24.61
C SER A 24 25.49 -3.59 -24.05
N ASN A 25 25.29 -4.86 -24.44
CA ASN A 25 24.17 -5.73 -24.04
C ASN A 25 23.83 -5.73 -22.52
N ALA A 26 24.76 -5.38 -21.65
CA ALA A 26 24.53 -5.26 -20.19
C ALA A 26 23.64 -4.06 -19.81
N ASN A 27 23.76 -2.92 -20.50
CA ASN A 27 22.97 -1.72 -20.21
C ASN A 27 21.53 -1.84 -20.74
N TYR A 28 21.34 -2.52 -21.86
CA TYR A 28 20.02 -2.79 -22.43
C TYR A 28 19.17 -3.71 -21.52
N ASN A 29 19.79 -4.77 -20.98
CA ASN A 29 19.11 -5.68 -20.06
C ASN A 29 18.74 -5.00 -18.73
N ASN A 30 19.60 -4.12 -18.21
CA ASN A 30 19.29 -3.33 -17.02
C ASN A 30 18.16 -2.32 -17.26
N TYR A 31 18.16 -1.62 -18.41
CA TYR A 31 17.09 -0.67 -18.76
C TYR A 31 15.73 -1.35 -18.87
N ASN A 32 15.66 -2.52 -19.54
CA ASN A 32 14.43 -3.28 -19.66
C ASN A 32 13.94 -3.83 -18.31
N LYS A 33 14.86 -4.27 -17.44
CA LYS A 33 14.53 -4.73 -16.08
C LYS A 33 13.99 -3.59 -15.21
N ILE A 34 14.62 -2.41 -15.26
CA ILE A 34 14.17 -1.22 -14.52
C ILE A 34 12.77 -0.78 -14.98
N ASN A 35 12.54 -0.75 -16.29
CA ASN A 35 11.22 -0.39 -16.84
C ASN A 35 10.15 -1.43 -16.48
N HIS A 36 10.48 -2.72 -16.50
CA HIS A 36 9.54 -3.77 -16.13
C HIS A 36 9.13 -3.70 -14.66
N ASN A 37 10.09 -3.52 -13.75
CA ASN A 37 9.82 -3.34 -12.32
C ASN A 37 8.98 -2.08 -12.05
N TYR A 38 9.24 -1.00 -12.79
CA TYR A 38 8.44 0.23 -12.68
C TYR A 38 6.98 0.00 -13.11
N ILE A 39 6.76 -0.67 -14.23
CA ILE A 39 5.41 -1.01 -14.72
C ILE A 39 4.67 -1.88 -13.69
N MET A 40 5.30 -2.96 -13.21
CA MET A 40 4.70 -3.83 -12.19
C MET A 40 4.33 -3.08 -10.92
N LYS A 41 5.19 -2.16 -10.47
CA LYS A 41 4.93 -1.34 -9.29
C LYS A 41 3.73 -0.41 -9.49
N GLN A 42 3.61 0.20 -10.66
CA GLN A 42 2.47 1.05 -10.98
C GLN A 42 1.17 0.24 -11.02
N ASP A 43 1.18 -0.96 -11.60
CA ASP A 43 0.00 -1.84 -11.64
C ASP A 43 -0.48 -2.20 -10.23
N ILE A 44 0.45 -2.41 -9.28
CA ILE A 44 0.13 -2.67 -7.88
C ILE A 44 -0.53 -1.44 -7.23
N TYR A 45 0.05 -0.26 -7.43
CA TYR A 45 -0.51 0.99 -6.91
C TYR A 45 -1.92 1.23 -7.45
N ASP A 46 -2.11 1.12 -8.76
CA ASP A 46 -3.39 1.35 -9.42
C ASP A 46 -4.44 0.35 -8.93
N SER A 47 -4.04 -0.91 -8.71
CA SER A 47 -4.93 -1.96 -8.19
C SER A 47 -5.37 -1.67 -6.75
N ILE A 48 -4.46 -1.24 -5.87
CA ILE A 48 -4.77 -0.88 -4.48
C ILE A 48 -5.66 0.37 -4.43
N VAL A 49 -5.33 1.40 -5.23
CA VAL A 49 -6.12 2.64 -5.34
C VAL A 49 -7.52 2.35 -5.85
N LYS A 50 -7.66 1.48 -6.85
CA LYS A 50 -8.95 1.05 -7.38
C LYS A 50 -9.76 0.29 -6.33
N TYR A 51 -9.12 -0.61 -5.60
CA TYR A 51 -9.79 -1.45 -4.60
C TYR A 51 -10.33 -0.63 -3.41
N TYR A 52 -9.51 0.26 -2.83
CA TYR A 52 -9.93 1.08 -1.68
C TYR A 52 -10.65 2.38 -2.07
N GLY A 53 -10.59 2.78 -3.34
CA GLY A 53 -11.15 4.01 -3.85
C GLY A 53 -10.35 5.23 -3.40
N ASP A 54 -9.31 5.58 -4.16
CA ASP A 54 -8.35 6.70 -3.96
C ASP A 54 -8.55 7.54 -2.69
N ILE A 55 -8.18 6.94 -1.56
CA ILE A 55 -8.45 7.49 -0.23
C ILE A 55 -7.52 8.67 0.07
N VAL A 56 -8.01 9.62 0.87
CA VAL A 56 -7.19 10.73 1.37
C VAL A 56 -6.39 10.25 2.58
N MET A 57 -5.07 10.32 2.48
CA MET A 57 -4.13 9.95 3.53
C MET A 57 -3.63 11.20 4.25
N THR A 58 -3.55 11.15 5.57
CA THR A 58 -3.03 12.23 6.41
C THR A 58 -1.63 11.88 6.90
N LYS A 59 -0.66 12.79 6.75
CA LYS A 59 0.68 12.61 7.31
C LYS A 59 0.63 12.64 8.84
N LEU A 60 1.19 11.62 9.48
CA LEU A 60 1.26 11.52 10.94
C LEU A 60 2.60 12.01 11.49
N ASN A 61 3.70 11.52 10.94
CA ASN A 61 5.05 11.87 11.37
C ASN A 61 6.07 11.56 10.28
N SER A 62 7.31 11.97 10.53
CA SER A 62 8.49 11.52 9.79
C SER A 62 9.55 11.00 10.74
N LYS A 63 10.37 10.08 10.23
CA LYS A 63 11.54 9.56 10.94
C LYS A 63 12.71 9.42 9.98
N SER A 64 13.85 10.00 10.37
CA SER A 64 15.11 9.80 9.68
C SER A 64 15.79 8.52 10.19
N THR A 65 16.38 7.79 9.26
CA THR A 65 17.19 6.59 9.53
C THR A 65 18.68 6.95 9.57
N SER A 66 19.50 6.04 10.10
CA SER A 66 20.95 6.27 10.28
C SER A 66 21.72 6.45 8.96
N ASP A 67 21.14 6.03 7.85
CA ASP A 67 21.66 6.22 6.49
C ASP A 67 21.34 7.62 5.91
N GLY A 68 20.66 8.49 6.68
CA GLY A 68 20.24 9.82 6.24
C GLY A 68 18.96 9.85 5.41
N SER A 69 18.34 8.69 5.14
CA SER A 69 17.02 8.65 4.50
C SER A 69 15.93 9.11 5.48
N THR A 70 14.90 9.80 4.98
CA THR A 70 13.72 10.16 5.78
C THR A 70 12.50 9.43 5.25
N TYR A 71 11.69 8.92 6.17
CA TYR A 71 10.44 8.23 5.85
C TYR A 71 9.26 8.91 6.55
N GLY A 72 8.20 9.16 5.80
CA GLY A 72 6.95 9.69 6.28
C GLY A 72 5.94 8.57 6.50
N LEU A 73 5.24 8.62 7.64
CA LEU A 73 4.10 7.74 7.92
C LEU A 73 2.81 8.49 7.63
N TYR A 74 1.97 7.90 6.80
CA TYR A 74 0.65 8.42 6.47
C TYR A 74 -0.41 7.41 6.88
N TYR A 75 -1.58 7.90 7.24
CA TYR A 75 -2.69 7.06 7.68
C TYR A 75 -4.03 7.55 7.15
N CYS A 76 -4.98 6.62 7.04
CA CYS A 76 -6.39 6.91 6.80
C CYS A 76 -7.22 5.97 7.68
N ARG A 77 -8.24 6.51 8.35
CA ARG A 77 -9.22 5.68 9.06
C ARG A 77 -10.21 5.11 8.05
N VAL A 78 -10.42 3.81 8.15
CA VAL A 78 -11.39 3.07 7.36
C VAL A 78 -12.65 2.90 8.19
N GLY A 79 -13.69 3.67 7.86
CA GLY A 79 -14.97 3.53 8.52
C GLY A 79 -15.62 2.19 8.20
N CYS A 80 -15.79 1.33 9.20
CA CYS A 80 -16.66 0.15 9.11
C CYS A 80 -18.00 0.48 9.79
N MET A 81 -19.12 0.39 9.06
CA MET A 81 -20.45 0.69 9.62
C MET A 81 -20.88 -0.28 10.74
N LEU A 82 -20.30 -1.48 10.79
CA LEU A 82 -20.74 -2.57 11.68
C LEU A 82 -19.63 -3.09 12.61
N CYS A 83 -18.41 -2.58 12.50
CA CYS A 83 -17.28 -3.01 13.32
C CYS A 83 -17.05 -1.97 14.42
N ILE A 84 -16.86 -2.44 15.66
CA ILE A 84 -16.44 -1.59 16.78
C ILE A 84 -14.95 -1.22 16.62
N ASP A 85 -14.18 -2.06 15.92
CA ASP A 85 -12.74 -1.88 15.74
C ASP A 85 -12.42 -0.73 14.78
N ASN A 86 -11.57 0.19 15.25
CA ASN A 86 -10.99 1.24 14.42
C ASN A 86 -9.94 0.65 13.47
N ARG A 87 -10.33 0.43 12.21
CA ARG A 87 -9.42 -0.01 11.15
C ARG A 87 -8.73 1.18 10.51
N TYR A 88 -7.44 1.06 10.28
CA TYR A 88 -6.59 2.06 9.65
C TYR A 88 -5.82 1.44 8.49
N ILE A 89 -5.70 2.20 7.42
CA ILE A 89 -4.69 2.00 6.40
C ILE A 89 -3.49 2.87 6.77
N LEU A 90 -2.32 2.26 6.83
CA LEU A 90 -1.05 2.96 7.04
C LEU A 90 -0.18 2.79 5.80
N VAL A 91 0.50 3.85 5.37
CA VAL A 91 1.52 3.76 4.34
C VAL A 91 2.80 4.45 4.76
N ILE A 92 3.93 3.82 4.44
CA ILE A 92 5.26 4.39 4.66
C ILE A 92 5.76 4.86 3.30
N VAL A 93 6.19 6.12 3.23
CA VAL A 93 6.68 6.76 2.01
C VAL A 93 8.10 7.23 2.25
N ARG A 94 9.00 6.99 1.29
CA ARG A 94 10.33 7.60 1.34
C ARG A 94 10.18 9.07 0.98
N GLU A 95 10.60 9.95 1.88
CA GLU A 95 10.56 11.38 1.63
C GLU A 95 11.83 11.77 0.87
N ASN A 96 11.65 12.07 -0.41
CA ASN A 96 12.70 12.70 -1.20
C ASN A 96 12.75 14.17 -0.79
N THR A 97 13.51 14.48 0.25
CA THR A 97 13.85 15.86 0.64
C THR A 97 14.82 16.47 -0.37
N ASN A 98 14.49 16.43 -1.67
CA ASN A 98 15.37 16.90 -2.75
C ASN A 98 15.69 18.40 -2.64
N ASN A 99 14.96 19.15 -1.80
CA ASN A 99 15.22 20.56 -1.49
C ASN A 99 15.11 20.87 0.02
N GLY A 100 15.21 19.88 0.91
CA GLY A 100 15.15 20.08 2.37
C GLY A 100 13.77 20.51 2.92
N VAL A 101 12.71 20.52 2.10
CA VAL A 101 11.35 20.83 2.57
C VAL A 101 10.69 19.54 3.03
N GLU A 102 10.58 19.38 4.35
CA GLU A 102 9.79 18.33 4.97
C GLU A 102 8.29 18.61 4.78
N ILE A 103 7.52 17.57 4.43
CA ILE A 103 6.06 17.70 4.33
C ILE A 103 5.50 17.89 5.76
N PRO A 104 4.68 18.91 6.07
CA PRO A 104 4.17 19.09 7.42
C PRO A 104 3.26 17.94 7.88
N VAL A 105 3.30 17.60 9.17
CA VAL A 105 2.32 16.71 9.81
C VAL A 105 0.91 17.28 9.64
N GLY A 106 -0.07 16.42 9.38
CA GLY A 106 -1.45 16.80 9.08
C GLY A 106 -1.71 17.08 7.59
N THR A 107 -0.68 17.12 6.74
CA THR A 107 -0.86 17.28 5.29
C THR A 107 -1.68 16.12 4.73
N GLN A 108 -2.65 16.44 3.87
CA GLN A 108 -3.55 15.49 3.23
C GLN A 108 -3.17 15.27 1.77
N ILE A 109 -3.01 14.01 1.37
CA ILE A 109 -2.60 13.62 0.03
C ILE A 109 -3.39 12.36 -0.38
N TYR A 110 -3.88 12.31 -1.61
CA TYR A 110 -4.51 11.11 -2.16
C TYR A 110 -3.53 9.94 -2.23
N LEU A 111 -4.00 8.72 -1.98
CA LEU A 111 -3.18 7.51 -2.02
C LEU A 111 -2.50 7.32 -3.39
N SER A 112 -3.19 7.65 -4.47
CA SER A 112 -2.65 7.62 -5.84
C SER A 112 -1.41 8.52 -6.05
N ASN A 113 -1.27 9.57 -5.23
CA ASN A 113 -0.16 10.50 -5.29
C ASN A 113 1.00 10.13 -4.35
N LEU A 114 0.89 9.03 -3.61
CA LEU A 114 1.93 8.55 -2.69
C LEU A 114 2.67 7.36 -3.28
N GLN A 115 4.00 7.51 -3.43
CA GLN A 115 4.88 6.41 -3.80
C GLN A 115 5.32 5.63 -2.56
N TRP A 116 4.40 4.84 -2.00
CA TRP A 116 4.64 4.09 -0.78
C TRP A 116 5.55 2.87 -0.98
N ILE A 117 6.29 2.50 0.06
CA ILE A 117 7.15 1.30 0.09
C ILE A 117 6.55 0.18 0.94
N SER A 118 5.64 0.54 1.85
CA SER A 118 4.91 -0.38 2.70
C SER A 118 3.47 0.10 2.82
N PHE A 119 2.54 -0.82 2.65
CA PHE A 119 1.10 -0.62 2.84
C PHE A 119 0.61 -1.57 3.93
N GLN A 120 -0.13 -1.08 4.92
CA GLN A 120 -0.57 -1.89 6.05
C GLN A 120 -2.03 -1.69 6.38
N THR A 121 -2.68 -2.77 6.81
CA THR A 121 -3.99 -2.75 7.46
C THR A 121 -3.79 -3.03 8.95
N ARG A 122 -4.29 -2.13 9.81
CA ARG A 122 -4.17 -2.25 11.27
C ARG A 122 -5.49 -1.96 11.95
N SER A 123 -5.80 -2.70 13.02
CA SER A 123 -6.76 -2.23 14.02
C SER A 123 -5.97 -1.61 15.16
N ILE A 124 -6.25 -0.36 15.49
CA ILE A 124 -5.54 0.36 16.56
C ILE A 124 -6.57 0.97 17.49
N ASP A 125 -6.52 0.55 18.76
CA ASP A 125 -7.51 0.96 19.76
C ASP A 125 -7.30 2.43 20.20
N ASP A 126 -6.06 2.95 20.14
CA ASP A 126 -5.64 4.21 20.81
C ASP A 126 -5.43 5.45 19.90
N PHE A 127 -5.94 5.48 18.66
CA PHE A 127 -5.79 6.68 17.79
C PHE A 127 -6.75 7.84 18.13
N GLU A 128 -7.05 8.05 19.42
CA GLU A 128 -8.07 9.01 19.88
C GLU A 128 -7.70 10.49 19.68
N THR A 129 -6.43 10.81 19.42
CA THR A 129 -5.95 12.21 19.45
C THR A 129 -5.87 12.91 18.10
N VAL A 130 -6.05 12.20 16.99
CA VAL A 130 -5.97 12.83 15.66
C VAL A 130 -7.28 12.63 14.94
N ASN A 131 -8.04 13.71 14.75
CA ASN A 131 -9.34 13.73 14.08
C ASN A 131 -9.22 13.05 12.71
N PRO A 132 -9.60 11.76 12.59
CA PRO A 132 -9.48 11.06 11.33
C PRO A 132 -10.63 11.57 10.47
N HIS A 133 -10.36 11.99 9.25
CA HIS A 133 -11.45 12.15 8.31
C HIS A 133 -12.03 10.77 8.05
N ASP A 134 -13.23 10.54 8.56
CA ASP A 134 -13.96 9.29 8.36
C ASP A 134 -14.35 9.17 6.88
N ILE A 135 -13.52 8.46 6.11
CA ILE A 135 -13.88 8.09 4.75
C ILE A 135 -14.76 6.85 4.85
N LYS A 136 -16.02 7.00 4.45
CA LYS A 136 -16.87 5.85 4.15
C LYS A 136 -16.29 5.19 2.91
N MET A 137 -15.81 3.96 3.05
CA MET A 137 -15.43 3.17 1.88
C MET A 137 -16.64 3.10 0.97
N LYS A 138 -16.51 3.68 -0.22
CA LYS A 138 -17.41 3.32 -1.31
C LYS A 138 -17.05 1.88 -1.59
N GLN A 139 -17.92 0.93 -1.25
CA GLN A 139 -17.91 -0.37 -1.91
C GLN A 139 -18.08 -0.06 -3.40
N GLN A 140 -16.97 0.15 -4.10
CA GLN A 140 -17.03 0.18 -5.53
C GLN A 140 -17.50 -1.22 -5.90
N ASN A 141 -18.54 -1.30 -6.73
CA ASN A 141 -18.86 -2.52 -7.43
C ASN A 141 -17.62 -2.85 -8.26
N VAL A 142 -16.69 -3.61 -7.68
CA VAL A 142 -15.52 -4.13 -8.38
C VAL A 142 -16.12 -5.03 -9.44
N THR A 143 -16.34 -4.49 -10.63
CA THR A 143 -16.60 -5.31 -11.81
C THR A 143 -15.45 -6.29 -11.87
N ASN A 144 -15.78 -7.58 -11.76
CA ASN A 144 -14.89 -8.76 -11.71
C ASN A 144 -13.88 -8.79 -12.87
N ASN A 145 -12.95 -7.84 -12.93
CA ASN A 145 -11.77 -7.93 -13.78
C ASN A 145 -10.80 -8.81 -13.04
N ARG A 146 -10.97 -10.13 -13.23
CA ARG A 146 -10.22 -11.26 -12.63
C ARG A 146 -8.71 -11.27 -12.91
N ASN A 147 -8.10 -10.14 -13.24
CA ASN A 147 -6.70 -10.02 -13.66
C ASN A 147 -5.97 -8.90 -12.90
N THR A 148 -6.47 -8.47 -11.75
CA THR A 148 -5.73 -7.53 -10.89
C THR A 148 -4.95 -8.29 -9.83
N ILE A 149 -3.87 -7.70 -9.31
CA ILE A 149 -3.11 -8.32 -8.21
C ILE A 149 -3.99 -8.58 -6.96
N ILE A 150 -5.08 -7.84 -6.80
CA ILE A 150 -6.04 -8.01 -5.70
C ILE A 150 -6.67 -9.41 -5.71
N ASP A 151 -6.98 -9.93 -6.89
CA ASP A 151 -7.60 -11.25 -7.06
C ASP A 151 -6.56 -12.38 -7.14
N MET A 152 -5.27 -12.03 -7.20
CA MET A 152 -4.21 -12.98 -7.46
C MET A 152 -3.97 -13.90 -6.26
N GLU A 153 -3.74 -15.18 -6.56
CA GLU A 153 -3.43 -16.19 -5.58
C GLU A 153 -2.00 -16.01 -5.05
N MET A 154 -1.90 -15.78 -3.75
CA MET A 154 -0.66 -15.69 -3.01
C MET A 154 -0.35 -17.04 -2.39
N LYS A 155 0.92 -17.46 -2.42
CA LYS A 155 1.37 -18.73 -1.83
C LYS A 155 2.03 -18.49 -0.48
N LEU A 156 1.73 -19.35 0.49
CA LEU A 156 2.42 -19.37 1.77
C LEU A 156 3.91 -19.65 1.53
N SER A 157 4.77 -18.73 1.95
CA SER A 157 6.22 -18.80 1.76
C SER A 157 6.94 -19.15 3.05
N GLU A 158 6.56 -18.53 4.17
CA GLU A 158 7.24 -18.68 5.45
C GLU A 158 6.24 -18.56 6.60
N GLU A 159 6.42 -19.37 7.64
CA GLU A 159 5.70 -19.24 8.91
C GLU A 159 6.70 -18.99 10.05
N LEU A 160 6.54 -17.86 10.73
CA LEU A 160 7.33 -17.46 11.88
C LEU A 160 6.44 -17.42 13.13
N ASN A 161 7.07 -17.24 14.30
CA ASN A 161 6.37 -17.22 15.58
C ASN A 161 5.38 -16.05 15.70
N ASP A 162 5.70 -14.90 15.10
CA ASP A 162 4.95 -13.65 15.20
C ASP A 162 4.24 -13.23 13.90
N ARG A 163 4.55 -13.88 12.77
CA ARG A 163 3.97 -13.56 11.47
C ARG A 163 3.94 -14.74 10.51
N ILE A 164 3.16 -14.59 9.45
CA ILE A 164 3.08 -15.52 8.32
C ILE A 164 3.26 -14.74 7.03
N ARG A 165 4.14 -15.20 6.17
CA ARG A 165 4.47 -14.54 4.90
C ARG A 165 3.84 -15.28 3.73
N TYR A 166 3.11 -14.52 2.93
CA TYR A 166 2.65 -14.92 1.62
C TYR A 166 3.46 -14.18 0.55
N ASP A 167 3.73 -14.87 -0.55
CA ASP A 167 4.51 -14.36 -1.67
C ASP A 167 3.76 -14.58 -2.99
N CYS A 168 3.97 -13.66 -3.92
CA CYS A 168 3.51 -13.75 -5.29
C CYS A 168 4.61 -13.35 -6.30
N SER A 169 5.87 -13.51 -5.92
CA SER A 169 7.06 -13.15 -6.71
C SER A 169 7.09 -13.75 -8.12
N GLU A 170 6.36 -14.84 -8.37
CA GLU A 170 6.18 -15.43 -9.71
C GLU A 170 5.50 -14.47 -10.70
N HIS A 171 4.70 -13.52 -10.21
CA HIS A 171 3.92 -12.60 -11.04
C HIS A 171 4.15 -11.13 -10.69
N TYR A 172 4.33 -10.80 -9.41
CA TYR A 172 4.55 -9.44 -8.93
C TYR A 172 5.58 -9.44 -7.80
N PRO A 173 6.43 -8.41 -7.70
CA PRO A 173 7.43 -8.30 -6.65
C PRO A 173 6.80 -7.88 -5.32
N VAL A 174 5.91 -8.68 -4.77
CA VAL A 174 5.10 -8.36 -3.58
C VAL A 174 5.14 -9.51 -2.59
N THR A 175 5.34 -9.14 -1.33
CA THR A 175 5.14 -10.02 -0.18
C THR A 175 4.10 -9.43 0.75
N VAL A 176 3.39 -10.31 1.46
CA VAL A 176 2.39 -9.93 2.46
C VAL A 176 2.67 -10.68 3.75
N ASP A 177 2.98 -9.93 4.80
CA ASP A 177 3.14 -10.47 6.15
C ASP A 177 1.84 -10.28 6.94
N ILE A 178 1.19 -11.39 7.30
CA ILE A 178 0.10 -11.41 8.28
C ILE A 178 0.71 -11.43 9.67
N MET A 179 0.32 -10.48 10.53
CA MET A 179 0.77 -10.48 11.92
C MET A 179 -0.10 -11.41 12.77
N LYS A 180 0.50 -12.39 13.44
CA LYS A 180 -0.20 -13.24 14.41
C LYS A 180 -0.58 -12.37 15.61
N LYS A 181 -1.84 -12.44 16.04
CA LYS A 181 -2.22 -11.81 17.32
C LYS A 181 -1.42 -12.48 18.42
N LYS A 182 -0.64 -11.71 19.18
CA LYS A 182 -0.10 -12.23 20.44
C LYS A 182 -1.30 -12.64 21.28
N ALA A 183 -1.35 -13.91 21.68
CA ALA A 183 -2.28 -14.34 22.71
C ALA A 183 -2.02 -13.42 23.92
N LYS A 184 -2.90 -12.45 24.15
CA LYS A 184 -2.93 -11.76 25.45
C LYS A 184 -3.06 -12.87 26.48
N GLU A 185 -2.25 -12.86 27.54
CA GLU A 185 -2.41 -13.78 28.67
C GLU A 185 -3.87 -13.69 29.13
N LYS A 186 -4.66 -14.67 28.68
CA LYS A 186 -6.10 -14.71 28.85
C LYS A 186 -6.36 -15.56 30.09
N ASN A 187 -7.23 -15.02 30.95
CA ASN A 187 -7.66 -15.66 32.19
C ASN A 187 -8.07 -17.12 31.95
N ILE A 188 -7.89 -17.96 32.97
CA ILE A 188 -8.09 -19.42 33.01
C ILE A 188 -9.47 -19.87 32.45
N TYR A 189 -10.45 -18.97 32.34
CA TYR A 189 -11.77 -19.24 31.76
C TYR A 189 -11.79 -19.29 30.22
N ASP A 190 -10.80 -18.73 29.52
CA ASP A 190 -10.65 -18.87 28.06
C ASP A 190 -10.05 -20.24 27.64
N MET A 191 -9.71 -21.12 28.60
CA MET A 191 -9.20 -22.47 28.33
C MET A 191 -10.30 -23.52 28.09
N MET A 192 -11.58 -23.14 28.19
CA MET A 192 -12.72 -24.06 28.03
C MET A 192 -13.29 -24.09 26.61
N ASP A 193 -13.05 -23.06 25.80
CA ASP A 193 -13.35 -23.09 24.36
C ASP A 193 -12.05 -23.38 23.61
N GLY A 194 -12.01 -24.54 22.97
CA GLY A 194 -10.82 -25.12 22.36
C GLY A 194 -10.02 -24.11 21.54
N TYR A 195 -8.70 -24.21 21.66
CA TYR A 195 -7.74 -23.55 20.77
C TYR A 195 -8.16 -23.73 19.31
N GLU A 196 -8.84 -22.74 18.74
CA GLU A 196 -8.91 -22.60 17.30
C GLU A 196 -7.49 -22.27 16.86
N LYS A 197 -6.75 -23.31 16.51
CA LYS A 197 -5.54 -23.19 15.73
C LYS A 197 -5.98 -22.42 14.47
N GLU A 198 -5.58 -21.15 14.33
CA GLU A 198 -5.86 -20.38 13.12
C GLU A 198 -5.22 -21.18 11.97
N TYR A 199 -6.05 -21.87 11.19
CA TYR A 199 -5.60 -22.65 10.05
C TYR A 199 -5.41 -21.68 8.90
N TYR A 200 -4.15 -21.29 8.69
CA TYR A 200 -3.76 -20.52 7.52
C TYR A 200 -3.71 -21.44 6.30
N THR A 201 -4.35 -21.00 5.21
CA THR A 201 -4.42 -21.80 3.99
C THR A 201 -3.09 -21.73 3.23
N PRO A 202 -2.65 -22.82 2.56
CA PRO A 202 -1.43 -22.79 1.76
C PRO A 202 -1.45 -21.73 0.65
N THR A 203 -2.64 -21.37 0.19
CA THR A 203 -2.86 -20.31 -0.79
C THR A 203 -4.05 -19.44 -0.41
N CYS A 204 -4.00 -18.16 -0.75
CA CYS A 204 -5.03 -17.18 -0.43
C CYS A 204 -4.97 -15.98 -1.38
N SER A 205 -6.09 -15.33 -1.71
CA SER A 205 -6.06 -14.12 -2.54
C SER A 205 -5.59 -12.90 -1.75
N LEU A 206 -4.93 -11.93 -2.41
CA LEU A 206 -4.53 -10.67 -1.77
C LEU A 206 -5.73 -9.93 -1.16
N GLN A 207 -6.89 -9.93 -1.83
CA GLN A 207 -8.13 -9.39 -1.30
C GLN A 207 -8.49 -9.98 0.07
N THR A 208 -8.49 -11.32 0.17
CA THR A 208 -8.84 -12.01 1.41
C THR A 208 -7.87 -11.63 2.53
N LEU A 209 -6.58 -11.52 2.20
CA LEU A 209 -5.55 -11.08 3.15
C LEU A 209 -5.81 -9.66 3.67
N LEU A 210 -6.10 -8.72 2.77
CA LEU A 210 -6.34 -7.31 3.08
C LEU A 210 -7.65 -7.08 3.89
N GLU A 211 -8.69 -7.88 3.65
CA GLU A 211 -10.01 -7.73 4.30
C GLU A 211 -10.07 -8.40 5.68
N SER A 212 -9.41 -9.54 5.82
CA SER A 212 -9.59 -10.44 6.96
C SER A 212 -8.51 -10.30 8.02
N TYR A 213 -7.31 -9.85 7.64
CA TYR A 213 -6.15 -9.85 8.51
C TYR A 213 -5.52 -8.46 8.66
N GLN A 214 -4.73 -8.31 9.73
CA GLN A 214 -3.78 -7.20 9.83
C GLN A 214 -2.51 -7.59 9.10
N CYS A 215 -2.28 -6.99 7.94
CA CYS A 215 -1.17 -7.37 7.09
C CYS A 215 -0.25 -6.19 6.76
N VAL A 216 0.97 -6.52 6.38
CA VAL A 216 1.97 -5.61 5.83
C VAL A 216 2.30 -6.09 4.42
N LEU A 217 1.86 -5.32 3.43
CA LEU A 217 2.23 -5.52 2.04
C LEU A 217 3.51 -4.73 1.76
N THR A 218 4.53 -5.43 1.26
CA THR A 218 5.87 -4.89 0.97
C THR A 218 6.22 -5.13 -0.48
N LEU A 219 6.76 -4.08 -1.14
CA LEU A 219 7.27 -4.17 -2.50
C LEU A 219 8.74 -4.58 -2.48
N ASN A 220 9.08 -5.68 -3.16
CA ASN A 220 10.44 -6.17 -3.29
C ASN A 220 11.13 -5.43 -4.46
N VAL A 221 11.94 -4.42 -4.16
CA VAL A 221 12.67 -3.63 -5.19
C VAL A 221 14.04 -4.22 -5.45
#